data_AF-A0A839J7M6-F1
#
_entry.id   AF-A0A839J7M6-F1
#
_cell.length_a   1.000
_cell.length_b   1.000
_cell.length_c   1.000
_cell.angle_alpha   90.00
_cell.angle_beta   90.00
_cell.angle_gamma   90.00
#
_symmetry.space_group_name_H-M   'P 1'
#
loop_
_entity.id
_entity.type
_entity.pdbx_description
1 polymer ?
#
loop_
_entity_poly.entity_id
_entity_poly.type
_entity_poly.pdbx_seq_one_letter_code
_entity_poly.pdbx_strand_id
1 'polypeptide(L)'
;MSSPSGPPPGAPGPAEERARTRRVALLVGSVIVVLTLLATIVPHLLRPPVPAGAGVPGGPSVEAVPLPEESFYPPEEYPELVLPPVPDGCPKPLVELGVHVQADWFPVVVANGQEYQMQETYRPLTPGPAVVTIRCDIIDISGGGQAVVPKPWPDGTSSGLPVDTVVTEVAGASPACFLMARQDITWLLRAVDERGRTPAACVGVPDP
;
A
#
# COMPACT_ATOMS: atom_id res chain seq x y z
N MET A 1 14.42 -68.27 -35.50
CA MET A 1 14.47 -67.56 -34.20
C MET A 1 13.50 -66.40 -34.30
N SER A 2 12.31 -66.54 -33.74
CA SER A 2 11.25 -65.54 -33.82
C SER A 2 11.21 -64.78 -32.50
N SER A 3 11.53 -63.49 -32.52
CA SER A 3 11.41 -62.61 -31.35
C SER A 3 9.93 -62.41 -31.00
N PRO A 4 9.51 -62.65 -29.75
CA PRO A 4 8.14 -62.34 -29.34
C PRO A 4 7.97 -60.82 -29.31
N SER A 5 7.10 -60.32 -30.17
CA SER A 5 6.63 -58.93 -30.11
C SER A 5 5.62 -58.82 -28.98
N GLY A 6 6.08 -58.37 -27.82
CA GLY A 6 5.20 -58.04 -26.70
C GLY A 6 4.32 -56.83 -27.03
N PRO A 7 3.11 -56.74 -26.44
CA PRO A 7 2.22 -55.60 -26.65
C PRO A 7 2.87 -54.29 -26.17
N PRO A 8 2.60 -53.15 -26.84
CA PRO A 8 3.14 -51.86 -26.43
C PRO A 8 2.66 -51.50 -25.01
N PRO A 9 3.49 -50.84 -24.20
CA PRO A 9 3.10 -50.43 -22.85
C PRO A 9 1.87 -49.51 -22.93
N GLY A 10 0.84 -49.85 -22.16
CA GLY A 10 -0.40 -49.08 -22.11
C GLY A 10 -0.16 -47.65 -21.64
N ALA A 11 -0.86 -46.69 -22.24
CA ALA A 11 -0.78 -45.29 -21.85
C ALA A 11 -1.17 -45.12 -20.36
N PRO A 12 -0.45 -44.28 -19.60
CA PRO A 12 -0.73 -44.06 -18.19
C PRO A 12 -2.15 -43.52 -18.02
N GLY A 13 -2.87 -44.05 -17.04
CA GLY A 13 -4.23 -43.63 -16.74
C GLY A 13 -4.28 -42.18 -16.21
N PRO A 14 -5.44 -41.52 -16.28
CA PRO A 14 -5.60 -40.11 -15.87
C PRO A 14 -5.27 -39.85 -14.39
N ALA A 15 -5.28 -40.88 -13.54
CA ALA A 15 -4.86 -40.77 -12.13
C ALA A 15 -3.33 -40.68 -11.98
N GLU A 16 -2.58 -41.38 -12.82
CA GLU A 16 -1.11 -41.39 -12.81
C GLU A 16 -0.56 -40.07 -13.35
N GLU A 17 -1.21 -39.52 -14.37
CA GLU A 17 -0.87 -38.20 -14.93
C GLU A 17 -1.07 -37.09 -13.90
N ARG A 18 -2.19 -37.09 -13.16
CA ARG A 18 -2.43 -36.13 -12.06
C ARG A 18 -1.40 -36.26 -10.94
N ALA A 19 -0.98 -37.48 -10.59
CA ALA A 19 0.04 -37.71 -9.58
C ALA A 19 1.41 -37.18 -10.03
N ARG A 20 1.76 -37.37 -11.32
CA ARG A 20 2.98 -36.83 -11.92
C ARG A 20 2.99 -35.30 -11.90
N THR A 21 1.89 -34.66 -12.31
CA THR A 21 1.79 -33.19 -12.32
C THR A 21 1.92 -32.59 -10.91
N ARG A 22 1.31 -33.21 -9.90
CA ARG A 22 1.46 -32.77 -8.50
C ARG A 22 2.89 -32.89 -8.00
N ARG A 23 3.59 -34.00 -8.31
CA ARG A 23 5.00 -34.18 -7.93
C ARG A 23 5.90 -33.14 -8.60
N VAL A 24 5.67 -32.83 -9.87
CA VAL A 24 6.42 -31.78 -10.59
C VAL A 24 6.15 -30.41 -9.96
N ALA A 25 4.89 -30.06 -9.67
CA ALA A 25 4.56 -28.79 -9.03
C ALA A 25 5.22 -28.62 -7.65
N LEU A 26 5.25 -29.68 -6.83
CA LEU A 26 5.94 -29.66 -5.54
C LEU A 26 7.46 -29.48 -5.67
N LEU A 27 8.08 -30.17 -6.64
CA LEU A 27 9.51 -30.02 -6.90
C LEU A 27 9.84 -28.60 -7.37
N VAL A 28 9.06 -28.05 -8.31
CA VAL A 28 9.25 -26.68 -8.81
C VAL A 28 9.07 -25.65 -7.68
N GLY A 29 8.02 -25.79 -6.86
CA GLY A 29 7.81 -24.93 -5.69
C GLY A 29 8.97 -24.98 -4.70
N SER A 30 9.49 -26.17 -4.41
CA SER A 30 10.65 -26.34 -3.52
C SER A 30 11.91 -25.68 -4.07
N VAL A 31 12.16 -25.78 -5.39
CA VAL A 31 13.33 -25.15 -6.02
C VAL A 31 13.25 -23.62 -5.94
N ILE A 32 12.06 -23.05 -6.15
CA ILE A 32 11.84 -21.59 -6.06
C ILE A 32 12.14 -21.10 -4.64
N VAL A 33 11.61 -21.77 -3.61
CA VAL A 33 11.85 -21.38 -2.20
C VAL A 33 13.34 -21.39 -1.87
N VAL A 34 14.08 -22.42 -2.30
CA VAL A 34 15.53 -22.52 -2.06
C VAL A 34 16.29 -21.40 -2.78
N LEU A 35 15.93 -21.08 -4.03
CA LEU A 35 16.57 -19.99 -4.78
C LEU A 35 16.30 -18.63 -4.15
N THR A 36 15.07 -18.35 -3.71
CA THR A 36 14.74 -17.11 -3.02
C THR A 36 15.52 -16.98 -1.72
N LEU A 37 15.62 -18.05 -0.93
CA LEU A 37 16.37 -18.07 0.32
C LEU A 37 17.87 -17.81 0.09
N LEU A 38 18.46 -18.45 -0.92
CA LEU A 38 19.87 -18.23 -1.28
C LEU A 38 20.11 -16.78 -1.74
N ALA A 39 19.21 -16.21 -2.54
CA ALA A 39 19.30 -14.82 -2.98
C ALA A 39 19.25 -13.82 -1.81
N THR A 40 18.55 -14.15 -0.72
CA THR A 40 18.51 -13.31 0.48
C THR A 40 19.75 -13.48 1.37
N ILE A 41 20.23 -14.71 1.56
CA ILE A 41 21.31 -15.00 2.52
C ILE A 41 22.70 -14.66 1.96
N VAL A 42 22.96 -14.95 0.68
CA VAL A 42 24.29 -14.79 0.07
C VAL A 42 24.82 -13.34 0.14
N PRO A 43 24.03 -12.28 -0.12
CA PRO A 43 24.48 -10.90 0.02
C PRO A 43 24.89 -10.53 1.46
N HIS A 44 24.24 -11.13 2.46
CA HIS A 44 24.58 -10.90 3.86
C HIS A 44 25.89 -11.58 4.27
N LEU A 45 26.17 -12.77 3.72
CA LEU A 45 27.43 -13.50 3.97
C LEU A 45 28.63 -12.90 3.22
N LEU A 46 28.38 -12.28 2.06
CA LEU A 46 29.43 -11.66 1.25
C LEU A 46 29.76 -10.21 1.64
N ARG A 47 29.02 -9.60 2.59
CA ARG A 47 29.41 -8.29 3.12
C ARG A 47 30.71 -8.46 3.93
N PRO A 48 31.82 -7.85 3.51
CA PRO A 48 33.02 -7.85 4.34
C PRO A 48 32.66 -7.20 5.69
N PRO A 49 33.18 -7.71 6.82
CA PRO A 49 32.99 -7.06 8.11
C PRO A 49 33.52 -5.63 7.99
N VAL A 50 32.67 -4.64 8.31
CA VAL A 50 33.07 -3.23 8.35
C VAL A 50 34.19 -3.14 9.38
N PRO A 51 35.42 -2.73 9.00
CA PRO A 51 36.50 -2.61 9.97
C PRO A 51 36.11 -1.54 10.99
N ALA A 52 35.94 -1.96 12.23
CA ALA A 52 35.79 -1.05 13.36
C ALA A 52 37.12 -0.30 13.54
N GLY A 53 37.14 0.98 13.20
CA GLY A 53 38.23 1.89 13.52
C GLY A 53 39.36 1.93 12.50
N ALA A 54 39.20 2.74 11.46
CA ALA A 54 40.31 3.40 10.81
C ALA A 54 40.21 4.89 11.17
N GLY A 55 41.05 5.31 12.12
CA GLY A 55 41.22 6.73 12.45
C GLY A 55 41.61 7.51 11.21
N VAL A 56 40.90 8.60 10.96
CA VAL A 56 41.16 9.53 9.86
C VAL A 56 42.54 10.18 10.10
N PRO A 57 43.53 9.99 9.22
CA PRO A 57 44.80 10.67 9.36
C PRO A 57 44.68 12.10 8.84
N GLY A 58 44.94 13.06 9.72
CA GLY A 58 45.51 14.38 9.41
C GLY A 58 44.92 15.14 8.23
N GLY A 59 43.69 15.65 8.38
CA GLY A 59 43.29 16.83 7.63
C GLY A 59 44.08 18.06 8.12
N PRO A 60 44.38 19.05 7.26
CA PRO A 60 45.05 20.28 7.68
C PRO A 60 44.27 20.91 8.83
N SER A 61 44.98 21.43 9.83
CA SER A 61 44.39 22.20 10.93
C SER A 61 43.58 23.35 10.33
N VAL A 62 42.27 23.15 10.25
CA VAL A 62 41.32 24.22 10.06
C VAL A 62 41.34 24.97 11.37
N GLU A 63 41.88 26.19 11.33
CA GLU A 63 41.73 27.18 12.40
C GLU A 63 40.27 27.11 12.88
N ALA A 64 40.10 26.82 14.17
CA ALA A 64 38.80 26.74 14.80
C ALA A 64 38.15 28.12 14.68
N VAL A 65 37.34 28.30 13.63
CA VAL A 65 36.37 29.39 13.58
C VAL A 65 35.46 29.12 14.77
N PRO A 66 35.41 30.02 15.78
CA PRO A 66 34.50 29.84 16.89
C PRO A 66 33.10 29.72 16.30
N LEU A 67 32.49 28.55 16.47
CA LEU A 67 31.07 28.38 16.18
C LEU A 67 30.37 29.49 16.98
N PRO A 68 29.55 30.34 16.33
CA PRO A 68 28.77 31.32 17.06
C PRO A 68 28.02 30.56 18.15
N GLU A 69 28.14 31.05 19.39
CA GLU A 69 27.46 30.50 20.56
C GLU A 69 26.07 30.06 20.15
N GLU A 70 25.77 28.79 20.42
CA GLU A 70 24.50 28.15 20.10
C GLU A 70 23.39 29.18 20.26
N SER A 71 22.85 29.64 19.13
CA SER A 71 21.58 30.32 19.14
C SER A 71 20.60 29.27 19.66
N PHE A 72 20.41 29.27 20.97
CA PHE A 72 19.19 28.83 21.61
C PHE A 72 18.09 29.61 20.89
N TYR A 73 17.62 29.04 19.78
CA TYR A 73 16.29 29.37 19.32
C TYR A 73 15.41 29.06 20.53
N PRO A 74 14.72 30.05 21.11
CA PRO A 74 13.71 29.74 22.10
C PRO A 74 12.82 28.66 21.49
N PRO A 75 12.36 27.65 22.27
CA PRO A 75 11.43 26.67 21.73
C PRO A 75 10.34 27.46 21.03
N GLU A 76 10.28 27.37 19.70
CA GLU A 76 9.19 28.00 18.97
C GLU A 76 7.95 27.36 19.58
N GLU A 77 7.14 28.17 20.26
CA GLU A 77 5.80 27.76 20.66
C GLU A 77 5.13 27.38 19.35
N TYR A 78 5.11 26.08 19.06
CA TYR A 78 4.35 25.55 17.95
C TYR A 78 2.94 26.05 18.19
N PRO A 79 2.39 26.88 17.29
CA PRO A 79 1.05 27.40 17.48
C PRO A 79 0.14 26.20 17.73
N GLU A 80 -0.56 26.25 18.86
CA GLU A 80 -1.52 25.21 19.25
C GLU A 80 -2.35 24.91 18.01
N LEU A 81 -2.23 23.69 17.51
CA LEU A 81 -2.70 23.36 16.19
C LEU A 81 -4.23 23.37 16.22
N VAL A 82 -4.82 24.51 15.89
CA VAL A 82 -6.27 24.71 15.88
C VAL A 82 -6.82 23.94 14.70
N LEU A 83 -7.30 22.74 14.98
CA LEU A 83 -7.99 21.93 13.98
C LEU A 83 -9.26 22.67 13.53
N PRO A 84 -9.53 22.72 12.21
CA PRO A 84 -10.82 23.19 11.74
C PRO A 84 -11.93 22.35 12.40
N PRO A 85 -13.09 22.95 12.68
CA PRO A 85 -14.20 22.21 13.27
C PRO A 85 -14.56 21.04 12.34
N VAL A 86 -14.57 19.83 12.89
CA VAL A 86 -15.04 18.63 12.21
C VAL A 86 -16.53 18.82 11.88
N PRO A 87 -16.97 18.73 10.61
CA PRO A 87 -18.38 18.89 10.26
C PRO A 87 -19.28 17.92 11.03
N ASP A 88 -20.50 18.35 11.33
CA ASP A 88 -21.46 17.53 12.06
C ASP A 88 -21.72 16.19 11.34
N GLY A 89 -21.58 15.08 12.07
CA GLY A 89 -21.73 13.73 11.54
C GLY A 89 -20.44 13.07 11.05
N CYS A 90 -19.32 13.80 11.01
CA CYS A 90 -18.02 13.21 10.68
C CYS A 90 -17.36 12.52 11.89
N PRO A 91 -16.69 11.37 11.67
CA PRO A 91 -16.02 10.67 12.74
C PRO A 91 -14.88 11.53 13.28
N LYS A 92 -14.81 11.66 14.61
CA LYS A 92 -13.76 12.42 15.28
C LYS A 92 -12.52 11.55 15.45
N PRO A 93 -11.32 12.03 15.09
CA PRO A 93 -10.10 11.30 15.35
C PRO A 93 -9.89 11.13 16.86
N LEU A 94 -9.49 9.93 17.27
CA LEU A 94 -8.93 9.69 18.60
C LEU A 94 -7.43 9.88 18.49
N VAL A 95 -6.90 10.86 19.21
CA VAL A 95 -5.45 11.09 19.29
C VAL A 95 -4.89 10.16 20.37
N GLU A 96 -4.20 9.09 19.96
CA GLU A 96 -3.40 8.28 20.88
C GLU A 96 -1.99 8.90 20.96
N LEU A 97 -1.74 9.66 22.02
CA LEU A 97 -0.41 10.21 22.32
C LEU A 97 0.50 9.08 22.85
N GLY A 98 1.65 8.88 22.22
CA GLY A 98 2.77 8.14 22.84
C GLY A 98 3.19 6.80 22.21
N VAL A 99 2.73 6.46 21.01
CA VAL A 99 3.22 5.28 20.29
C VAL A 99 3.77 5.70 18.93
N HIS A 100 5.07 5.52 18.70
CA HIS A 100 5.67 5.61 17.37
C HIS A 100 5.17 4.42 16.54
N VAL A 101 4.01 4.57 15.93
CA VAL A 101 3.50 3.63 14.94
C VAL A 101 3.72 4.23 13.57
N GLN A 102 4.45 3.50 12.74
CA GLN A 102 4.60 3.78 11.32
C GLN A 102 3.20 3.65 10.69
N ALA A 103 2.57 4.78 10.37
CA ALA A 103 1.27 4.77 9.72
C ALA A 103 1.48 4.27 8.28
N ASP A 104 1.13 3.00 8.04
CA ASP A 104 0.81 2.51 6.69
C ASP A 104 -0.49 3.19 6.26
N TRP A 105 -0.40 4.48 5.94
CA TRP A 105 -1.53 5.30 5.56
C TRP A 105 -1.92 4.95 4.13
N PHE A 106 -3.14 4.47 3.94
CA PHE A 106 -3.70 4.24 2.62
C PHE A 106 -4.76 5.30 2.36
N PRO A 107 -4.63 6.11 1.30
CA PRO A 107 -5.65 7.08 0.95
C PRO A 107 -6.94 6.33 0.58
N VAL A 108 -8.03 6.61 1.27
CA VAL A 108 -9.30 5.90 1.15
C VAL A 108 -10.48 6.85 0.94
N VAL A 109 -11.52 6.32 0.31
CA VAL A 109 -12.84 6.94 0.14
C VAL A 109 -13.91 5.92 0.50
N VAL A 110 -14.96 6.34 1.22
CA VAL A 110 -16.14 5.50 1.50
C VAL A 110 -17.31 5.96 0.67
N ALA A 111 -17.90 5.04 -0.10
CA ALA A 111 -19.08 5.28 -0.92
C ALA A 111 -19.97 4.03 -0.93
N ASN A 112 -21.28 4.20 -0.70
CA ASN A 112 -22.27 3.12 -0.61
C ASN A 112 -21.86 1.99 0.38
N GLY A 113 -21.24 2.35 1.50
CA GLY A 113 -20.74 1.43 2.51
C GLY A 113 -19.49 0.63 2.09
N GLN A 114 -18.87 0.96 0.96
CA GLN A 114 -17.69 0.30 0.42
C GLN A 114 -16.47 1.23 0.51
N GLU A 115 -15.35 0.70 0.98
CA GLU A 115 -14.05 1.39 0.98
C GLU A 115 -13.38 1.26 -0.39
N TYR A 116 -12.80 2.37 -0.86
CA TYR A 116 -12.01 2.43 -2.08
C TYR A 116 -10.63 3.00 -1.77
N GLN A 117 -9.58 2.31 -2.21
CA GLN A 117 -8.22 2.82 -2.19
C GLN A 117 -8.00 3.79 -3.35
N MET A 118 -7.39 4.93 -3.06
CA MET A 118 -7.06 5.94 -4.05
C MET A 118 -5.72 5.62 -4.73
N GLN A 119 -5.69 5.75 -6.05
CA GLN A 119 -4.49 5.65 -6.85
C GLN A 119 -4.44 6.83 -7.82
N GLU A 120 -3.33 7.57 -7.83
CA GLU A 120 -3.10 8.58 -8.85
C GLU A 120 -3.05 7.95 -10.22
N THR A 121 -3.71 8.57 -11.20
CA THR A 121 -3.61 8.13 -12.59
C THR A 121 -3.51 9.30 -13.55
N TYR A 122 -2.63 9.13 -14.53
CA TYR A 122 -2.48 10.04 -15.67
C TYR A 122 -3.24 9.53 -16.90
N ARG A 123 -3.84 8.33 -16.82
CA ARG A 123 -4.68 7.81 -17.89
C ARG A 123 -5.98 8.63 -17.94
N PRO A 124 -6.42 9.08 -19.12
CA PRO A 124 -7.69 9.77 -19.26
C PRO A 124 -8.85 8.80 -18.93
N LEU A 125 -9.60 9.11 -17.87
CA LEU A 125 -10.84 8.42 -17.52
C LEU A 125 -12.04 9.30 -17.89
N THR A 126 -13.11 8.66 -18.36
CA THR A 126 -14.38 9.35 -18.68
C THR A 126 -15.32 9.24 -17.48
N PRO A 127 -15.75 10.35 -16.87
CA PRO A 127 -16.63 10.32 -15.72
C PRO A 127 -18.05 9.87 -16.12
N GLY A 128 -18.64 9.03 -15.28
CA GLY A 128 -20.05 8.67 -15.32
C GLY A 128 -20.91 9.47 -14.34
N PRO A 129 -22.06 8.94 -13.91
CA PRO A 129 -22.91 9.54 -12.89
C PRO A 129 -22.17 9.79 -11.56
N ALA A 130 -22.65 10.78 -10.80
CA ALA A 130 -22.17 11.03 -9.44
C ALA A 130 -22.65 9.94 -8.47
N VAL A 131 -21.77 9.49 -7.59
CA VAL A 131 -22.03 8.45 -6.60
C VAL A 131 -22.13 9.04 -5.20
N VAL A 132 -21.14 9.83 -4.80
CA VAL A 132 -21.10 10.49 -3.48
C VAL A 132 -20.33 11.81 -3.56
N THR A 133 -20.67 12.74 -2.67
CA THR A 133 -19.86 13.94 -2.42
C THR A 133 -19.15 13.79 -1.09
N ILE A 134 -17.85 14.10 -1.04
CA ILE A 134 -17.08 14.05 0.19
C ILE A 134 -17.61 15.09 1.17
N ARG A 135 -17.94 14.65 2.38
CA ARG A 135 -18.45 15.48 3.49
C ARG A 135 -17.51 15.49 4.68
N CYS A 136 -16.72 14.43 4.81
CA CYS A 136 -15.81 14.23 5.92
C CYS A 136 -14.42 14.01 5.39
N ASP A 137 -13.56 14.99 5.61
CA ASP A 137 -12.15 14.85 5.36
C ASP A 137 -11.44 14.44 6.65
N ILE A 138 -10.90 13.23 6.67
CA ILE A 138 -10.12 12.68 7.77
C ILE A 138 -8.63 12.88 7.45
N ILE A 139 -8.23 14.15 7.23
CA ILE A 139 -6.82 14.54 7.17
C ILE A 139 -6.15 14.17 8.50
N ASP A 140 -5.10 13.36 8.41
CA ASP A 140 -4.15 13.17 9.50
C ASP A 140 -3.26 14.40 9.60
N ILE A 141 -3.27 15.05 10.76
CA ILE A 141 -2.39 16.17 11.01
C ILE A 141 -1.04 15.60 11.42
N SER A 142 -0.06 15.79 10.55
CA SER A 142 1.34 15.51 10.78
C SER A 142 1.88 16.31 11.97
N GLY A 143 1.69 15.74 13.16
CA GLY A 143 2.15 16.23 14.46
C GLY A 143 2.50 15.07 15.39
N GLY A 144 3.22 14.06 14.88
CA GLY A 144 3.88 13.02 15.70
C GLY A 144 3.00 12.02 16.44
N GLY A 145 1.66 12.07 16.28
CA GLY A 145 0.72 11.13 16.86
C GLY A 145 0.01 10.29 15.81
N GLN A 146 -0.43 9.09 16.19
CA GLN A 146 -1.33 8.28 15.36
C GLN A 146 -2.76 8.76 15.59
N ALA A 147 -3.40 9.36 14.58
CA ALA A 147 -4.84 9.58 14.62
C ALA A 147 -5.55 8.28 14.21
N VAL A 148 -6.16 7.60 15.17
CA VAL A 148 -7.05 6.48 14.87
C VAL A 148 -8.46 7.03 14.68
N VAL A 149 -9.01 6.91 13.49
CA VAL A 149 -10.41 7.25 13.22
C VAL A 149 -11.25 5.97 13.33
N PRO A 150 -12.10 5.82 14.36
CA PRO A 150 -12.89 4.60 14.54
C PRO A 150 -13.81 4.31 13.35
N LYS A 151 -13.82 3.06 12.90
CA LYS A 151 -14.81 2.53 11.95
C LYS A 151 -16.12 2.19 12.68
N PRO A 152 -17.28 2.12 11.98
CA PRO A 152 -17.47 2.35 10.55
C PRO A 152 -17.46 3.85 10.21
N TRP A 153 -16.91 4.19 9.04
CA TRP A 153 -16.97 5.54 8.50
C TRP A 153 -18.25 5.71 7.66
N PRO A 154 -18.91 6.87 7.72
CA PRO A 154 -20.07 7.15 6.88
C PRO A 154 -19.68 7.33 5.40
N ASP A 155 -20.67 7.22 4.52
CA ASP A 155 -20.49 7.56 3.10
C ASP A 155 -20.08 9.03 2.93
N GLY A 156 -19.13 9.27 2.01
CA GLY A 156 -18.55 10.58 1.80
C GLY A 156 -17.40 10.90 2.77
N THR A 157 -16.86 9.91 3.48
CA THR A 157 -15.57 10.05 4.16
C THR A 157 -14.41 9.83 3.18
N SER A 158 -13.40 10.69 3.23
CA SER A 158 -12.13 10.49 2.54
C SER A 158 -10.95 10.89 3.42
N SER A 159 -9.81 10.23 3.26
CA SER A 159 -8.54 10.66 3.86
C SER A 159 -7.66 11.47 2.91
N GLY A 160 -7.92 11.44 1.60
CA GLY A 160 -7.08 12.10 0.60
C GLY A 160 -7.79 13.12 -0.29
N LEU A 161 -9.12 13.25 -0.18
CA LEU A 161 -9.90 14.19 -0.97
C LEU A 161 -10.53 15.25 -0.06
N PRO A 162 -10.35 16.57 -0.34
CA PRO A 162 -11.10 17.63 0.30
C PRO A 162 -12.61 17.43 0.27
N VAL A 163 -13.27 18.01 1.28
CA VAL A 163 -14.71 18.22 1.35
C VAL A 163 -15.23 18.85 0.04
N ASP A 164 -16.45 18.50 -0.34
CA ASP A 164 -17.14 18.87 -1.58
C ASP A 164 -16.58 18.24 -2.86
N THR A 165 -15.53 17.41 -2.78
CA THR A 165 -15.09 16.61 -3.92
C THR A 165 -16.19 15.64 -4.36
N VAL A 166 -16.56 15.65 -5.64
CA VAL A 166 -17.54 14.72 -6.20
C VAL A 166 -16.85 13.46 -6.69
N VAL A 167 -17.28 12.31 -6.18
CA VAL A 167 -16.89 10.98 -6.64
C VAL A 167 -17.91 10.51 -7.67
N THR A 168 -17.43 10.07 -8.83
CA THR A 168 -18.25 9.61 -9.95
C THR A 168 -17.90 8.17 -10.32
N GLU A 169 -18.80 7.53 -11.05
CA GLU A 169 -18.48 6.28 -11.75
C GLU A 169 -17.40 6.52 -12.82
N VAL A 170 -16.73 5.44 -13.24
CA VAL A 170 -15.89 5.43 -14.45
C VAL A 170 -16.68 4.80 -15.59
N ALA A 171 -16.84 5.51 -16.70
CA ALA A 171 -17.61 5.01 -17.83
C ALA A 171 -17.05 3.68 -18.35
N GLY A 172 -17.91 2.65 -18.44
CA GLY A 172 -17.52 1.31 -18.88
C GLY A 172 -16.94 0.40 -17.79
N ALA A 173 -16.80 0.88 -16.55
CA ALA A 173 -16.37 0.08 -15.40
C ALA A 173 -17.53 -0.17 -14.42
N SER A 174 -17.45 -1.24 -13.64
CA SER A 174 -18.43 -1.51 -12.58
C SER A 174 -18.19 -0.60 -11.38
N PRO A 175 -19.20 0.15 -10.89
CA PRO A 175 -19.05 1.02 -9.71
C PRO A 175 -18.73 0.23 -8.43
N ALA A 176 -19.04 -1.07 -8.39
CA ALA A 176 -18.64 -1.95 -7.29
C ALA A 176 -17.12 -2.19 -7.21
N CYS A 177 -16.37 -1.88 -8.27
CA CYS A 177 -14.93 -2.10 -8.35
C CYS A 177 -14.14 -0.81 -8.56
N PHE A 178 -14.67 0.11 -9.37
CA PHE A 178 -13.97 1.32 -9.77
C PHE A 178 -14.87 2.55 -9.68
N LEU A 179 -14.35 3.59 -9.05
CA LEU A 179 -14.88 4.94 -9.09
C LEU A 179 -13.74 5.89 -9.49
N MET A 180 -14.04 7.16 -9.68
CA MET A 180 -13.04 8.19 -9.87
C MET A 180 -13.41 9.48 -9.16
N ALA A 181 -12.41 10.29 -8.87
CA ALA A 181 -12.56 11.68 -8.47
C ALA A 181 -11.61 12.54 -9.30
N ARG A 182 -12.01 13.78 -9.60
CA ARG A 182 -11.17 14.77 -10.30
C ARG A 182 -10.90 15.95 -9.39
N GLN A 183 -9.62 16.30 -9.29
CA GLN A 183 -9.11 17.53 -8.71
C GLN A 183 -8.10 18.11 -9.70
N ASP A 184 -6.93 18.54 -9.22
CA ASP A 184 -5.79 18.90 -10.07
C ASP A 184 -5.26 17.68 -10.83
N ILE A 185 -5.40 16.48 -10.25
CA ILE A 185 -5.13 15.19 -10.87
C ILE A 185 -6.39 14.30 -10.85
N THR A 186 -6.36 13.24 -11.66
CA THR A 186 -7.40 12.22 -11.64
C THR A 186 -7.02 11.12 -10.67
N TRP A 187 -7.93 10.80 -9.76
CA TRP A 187 -7.82 9.68 -8.84
C TRP A 187 -8.67 8.52 -9.34
N LEU A 188 -8.05 7.36 -9.53
CA LEU A 188 -8.76 6.10 -9.70
C LEU A 188 -9.00 5.51 -8.30
N LEU A 189 -10.26 5.20 -8.00
CA LEU A 189 -10.66 4.64 -6.72
C LEU A 189 -10.98 3.16 -6.91
N ARG A 190 -10.25 2.27 -6.24
CA ARG A 190 -10.40 0.82 -6.36
C ARG A 190 -11.03 0.24 -5.11
N ALA A 191 -12.10 -0.53 -5.24
CA ALA A 191 -12.74 -1.16 -4.09
C ALA A 191 -11.76 -2.07 -3.34
N VAL A 192 -11.85 -2.10 -2.01
CA VAL A 192 -11.04 -2.95 -1.12
C VAL A 192 -11.90 -3.69 -0.08
N ASP A 193 -11.47 -4.89 0.31
CA ASP A 193 -12.09 -5.66 1.40
C ASP A 193 -11.68 -5.10 2.77
N GLU A 194 -12.21 -5.67 3.85
CA GLU A 194 -11.89 -5.29 5.24
C GLU A 194 -10.39 -5.40 5.59
N ARG A 195 -9.60 -6.09 4.76
CA ARG A 195 -8.15 -6.26 4.92
C ARG A 195 -7.36 -5.40 3.93
N GLY A 196 -8.01 -4.47 3.23
CA GLY A 196 -7.38 -3.59 2.24
C GLY A 196 -7.00 -4.28 0.92
N ARG A 197 -7.57 -5.45 0.61
CA ARG A 197 -7.25 -6.22 -0.61
C ARG A 197 -8.36 -6.10 -1.64
N THR A 198 -8.09 -6.39 -2.91
CA THR A 198 -9.13 -6.43 -3.95
C THR A 198 -10.26 -7.40 -3.57
N PRO A 199 -11.53 -6.97 -3.56
CA PRO A 199 -12.66 -7.84 -3.28
C PRO A 199 -12.76 -8.98 -4.30
N ALA A 200 -13.26 -10.14 -3.87
CA ALA A 200 -13.39 -11.32 -4.75
C ALA A 200 -14.19 -11.04 -6.03
N ALA A 201 -15.22 -10.19 -5.94
CA ALA A 201 -16.04 -9.77 -7.08
C ALA A 201 -15.28 -8.90 -8.12
N CYS A 202 -14.14 -8.32 -7.72
CA CYS A 202 -13.32 -7.45 -8.55
C CYS A 202 -12.03 -8.11 -9.03
N VAL A 203 -11.76 -9.36 -8.62
CA VAL A 203 -10.60 -10.11 -9.10
C VAL A 203 -10.74 -10.40 -10.60
N GLY A 204 -9.75 -9.98 -11.38
CA GLY A 204 -9.72 -10.16 -12.83
C GLY A 204 -10.53 -9.12 -13.61
N VAL A 205 -11.16 -8.15 -12.95
CA VAL A 205 -11.76 -7.01 -13.63
C VAL A 205 -10.63 -6.09 -14.09
N PRO A 206 -10.53 -5.79 -15.40
CA PRO A 206 -9.45 -4.96 -15.92
C PRO A 206 -9.59 -3.52 -15.46
N ASP A 207 -8.45 -2.86 -15.30
CA ASP A 207 -8.39 -1.43 -14.99
C ASP A 207 -8.89 -0.61 -16.18
N PRO A 208 -9.77 0.39 -15.93
CA PRO A 208 -10.27 1.27 -16.98
C PRO A 208 -9.18 2.15 -17.61
#